data_AF-A0A6V7W3U7-F1
#
_entry.id   AF-A0A6V7W3U7-F1
#
_cell.length_a   1.000
_cell.length_b   1.000
_cell.length_c   1.000
_cell.angle_alpha   90.00
_cell.angle_beta   90.00
_cell.angle_gamma   90.00
#
_symmetry.space_group_name_H-M   'P 1'
#
loop_
_entity.id
_entity.type
_entity.pdbx_description
1 polymer ?
#
loop_
_entity_poly.entity_id
_entity_poly.type
_entity_poly.pdbx_seq_one_letter_code
_entity_poly.pdbx_strand_id
1 'polypeptide(L)' 'MWFKTKKRITQDRKCCICETTSTYLWYCHSEPENYLCKQCYDKQYRAMLKTQTERKNTIK' A
#
# COMPACT_ATOMS: atom_id res chain seq x y z
N MET A 1 9.06 -4.91 0.97
CA MET A 1 8.87 -4.53 -0.45
C MET A 1 7.44 -4.88 -0.85
N TRP A 2 6.71 -4.02 -1.57
CA TRP A 2 5.29 -4.27 -1.90
C TRP A 2 5.15 -5.05 -3.21
N PHE A 3 4.34 -6.12 -3.20
CA PHE A 3 4.08 -6.94 -4.37
C PHE A 3 2.64 -6.76 -4.85
N LYS A 4 2.46 -6.70 -6.18
CA LYS A 4 1.13 -6.70 -6.80
C LYS A 4 0.57 -8.12 -6.78
N THR A 5 -0.60 -8.30 -6.18
CA THR A 5 -1.28 -9.61 -6.21
C THR A 5 -2.44 -9.55 -7.20
N LYS A 6 -2.35 -10.33 -8.29
CA LYS A 6 -3.42 -10.51 -9.29
C LYS A 6 -4.32 -11.71 -8.99
N LYS A 7 -4.07 -12.45 -7.90
CA LYS A 7 -4.88 -13.64 -7.53
C LYS A 7 -6.35 -13.22 -7.46
N ARG A 8 -7.20 -13.92 -8.21
CA ARG A 8 -8.65 -13.73 -8.30
C ARG A 8 -9.21 -13.45 -6.92
N ILE A 9 -10.16 -12.53 -6.86
CA ILE A 9 -10.96 -12.11 -5.71
C ILE A 9 -11.36 -13.35 -4.89
N THR A 10 -10.52 -13.77 -3.95
CA THR A 10 -10.83 -14.76 -2.93
C THR A 10 -11.33 -13.97 -1.74
N GLN A 11 -12.53 -14.31 -1.29
CA GLN A 11 -13.53 -13.50 -0.58
C GLN A 11 -13.14 -12.81 0.74
N ASP A 12 -11.87 -12.75 1.17
CA ASP A 12 -11.51 -12.29 2.52
C ASP A 12 -10.33 -11.30 2.57
N ARG A 13 -10.09 -10.53 1.51
CA ARG A 13 -9.08 -9.46 1.57
C ARG A 13 -9.70 -8.17 2.07
N LYS A 14 -9.18 -7.69 3.20
CA LYS A 14 -9.52 -6.41 3.81
C LYS A 14 -8.30 -5.51 3.77
N CYS A 15 -8.48 -4.25 3.38
CA CYS A 15 -7.40 -3.28 3.48
C CYS A 15 -7.10 -3.01 4.96
N CYS A 16 -5.84 -3.15 5.40
CA CYS A 16 -5.47 -2.93 6.80
C CYS A 16 -5.55 -1.45 7.25
N ILE A 17 -5.80 -0.50 6.34
CA ILE A 17 -5.93 0.93 6.66
C ILE A 17 -7.39 1.39 6.64
N CYS A 18 -8.07 1.18 5.51
CA CYS A 18 -9.41 1.71 5.29
C CYS A 18 -10.49 0.63 5.37
N GLU A 19 -10.11 -0.60 5.70
CA GLU A 19 -11.04 -1.70 5.91
C GLU A 19 -11.86 -2.12 4.68
N THR A 20 -11.61 -1.53 3.52
CA THR A 20 -12.33 -1.86 2.30
C THR A 20 -12.06 -3.31 1.89
N THR A 21 -13.11 -4.00 1.47
CA THR A 21 -13.05 -5.32 0.85
C THR A 21 -13.20 -5.24 -0.67
N SER A 22 -13.44 -4.04 -1.20
CA SER A 22 -13.67 -3.79 -2.63
C SER A 22 -12.56 -2.91 -3.21
N THR A 23 -11.74 -3.51 -4.08
CA THR A 23 -10.75 -2.78 -4.87
C THR A 23 -10.37 -3.61 -6.09
N TYR A 24 -10.01 -2.94 -7.18
CA TYR A 24 -9.57 -3.62 -8.41
C TYR A 24 -8.12 -4.12 -8.34
N LEU A 25 -7.34 -3.63 -7.37
CA LEU A 25 -5.94 -4.00 -7.23
C LEU A 25 -5.51 -4.03 -5.76
N TRP A 26 -4.92 -5.16 -5.37
CA TRP A 26 -4.40 -5.43 -4.04
C TRP A 26 -2.87 -5.44 -4.02
N TYR A 27 -2.31 -4.73 -3.05
CA TYR A 27 -0.89 -4.72 -2.75
C TYR A 27 -0.66 -5.49 -1.44
N CYS A 28 0.34 -6.35 -1.41
CA CYS A 28 0.70 -7.12 -0.22
C CYS A 28 2.13 -6.79 0.18
N HIS A 29 2.40 -6.65 1.47
CA HIS A 29 3.75 -6.66 1.98
C HIS A 29 4.23 -8.11 2.16
N SER A 30 5.52 -8.34 2.44
CA SER A 30 6.11 -9.67 2.63
C SER A 30 5.42 -10.53 3.71
N GLU A 31 4.57 -9.92 4.53
CA GLU A 31 3.77 -10.61 5.54
C GLU A 31 2.39 -10.99 4.98
N PRO A 32 1.94 -12.23 5.24
CA PRO A 32 0.76 -12.81 4.61
C PRO A 32 -0.58 -12.10 4.89
N GLU A 33 -0.61 -11.10 5.77
CA GLU A 33 -1.85 -10.46 6.26
C GLU A 33 -1.90 -8.94 6.02
N ASN A 34 -0.83 -8.35 5.50
CA ASN A 34 -0.75 -6.90 5.30
C ASN A 34 -1.16 -6.50 3.87
N TYR A 35 -2.47 -6.56 3.61
CA TYR A 35 -3.07 -6.14 2.34
C TYR A 35 -3.46 -4.65 2.34
N LEU A 36 -3.08 -3.95 1.28
CA LEU A 36 -3.53 -2.60 0.96
C LEU A 36 -4.37 -2.60 -0.31
N CYS A 37 -5.47 -1.84 -0.26
CA CYS A 37 -6.13 -1.43 -1.49
C CYS A 37 -5.23 -0.43 -2.24
N LYS A 38 -5.47 -0.28 -3.55
CA LYS A 38 -4.67 0.64 -4.37
C LYS A 38 -4.62 2.06 -3.82
N GLN A 39 -5.74 2.59 -3.34
CA GLN A 39 -5.80 3.98 -2.86
C GLN A 39 -4.88 4.18 -1.64
N CYS A 40 -4.92 3.24 -0.69
CA CYS A 40 -4.07 3.26 0.48
C CYS A 40 -2.60 3.08 0.15
N TYR A 41 -2.28 2.19 -0.80
CA TYR A 41 -0.93 2.04 -1.32
C TYR A 41 -0.41 3.35 -1.95
N ASP A 42 -1.19 3.99 -2.83
CA ASP A 42 -0.80 5.24 -3.48
C ASP A 42 -0.56 6.36 -2.45
N LYS A 43 -1.40 6.44 -1.41
CA LYS A 43 -1.24 7.41 -0.32
C LYS A 43 0.05 7.18 0.46
N GLN A 44 0.35 5.94 0.83
CA GLN A 44 1.60 5.60 1.52
C GLN A 44 2.82 5.86 0.64
N TYR A 45 2.77 5.47 -0.63
CA TYR A 45 3.86 5.69 -1.58
C TYR A 45 4.17 7.19 -1.75
N ARG A 46 3.14 8.03 -1.89
CA ARG A 46 3.29 9.49 -1.95
C ARG A 46 3.87 10.06 -0.65
N ALA A 47 3.46 9.57 0.51
CA ALA A 47 4.02 10.00 1.80
C ALA A 47 5.51 9.59 1.94
N MET A 48 5.88 8.39 1.49
CA MET A 48 7.28 7.95 1.45
C MET A 48 8.14 8.79 0.50
N LEU A 49 7.60 9.23 -0.64
CA LEU A 49 8.31 10.13 -1.54
C LEU A 49 8.49 11.53 -0.94
N LYS A 50 7.45 12.09 -0.31
CA LYS A 50 7.54 13.41 0.35
C LYS A 50 8.58 13.43 1.47
N THR A 51 8.58 12.40 2.32
CA THR A 51 9.55 12.30 3.42
C THR A 51 11.00 12.15 2.93
N GLN A 52 11.23 11.56 1.76
CA GLN A 52 12.56 11.55 1.13
C GLN A 52 12.97 12.93 0.59
N THR A 53 12.04 13.69 0.02
CA THR A 53 12.31 15.06 -0.44
C THR A 53 12.62 16.00 0.71
N GLU A 54 11.86 15.92 1.81
CA GLU A 54 12.07 16.75 3.00
C GLU A 54 13.41 16.41 3.68
N ARG A 55 13.73 15.12 3.86
CA ARG A 55 15.03 14.69 4.42
C ARG A 55 16.24 15.15 3.60
N LYS A 56 16.11 15.28 2.27
CA LYS A 56 17.19 15.80 1.42
C LYS A 56 17.39 17.30 1.53
N ASN A 57 16.37 18.06 1.94
CA ASN A 57 16.44 19.51 2.07
C ASN A 57 16.91 19.98 3.46
N THR A 58 17.01 19.10 4.45
CA THR A 58 17.53 19.44 5.81
C THR A 58 19.04 19.18 5.96
N ILE A 59 19.70 18.61 4.94
CA ILE A 59 21.15 18.31 4.94
C ILE A 59 21.85 19.20 3.90
N LYS A 60 21.49 20.49 3.83
CA LYS A 60 22.14 21.45 2.95
C LYS A 60 22.39 22.76 3.68
#